data_AF-R4MCF4-F1
#
_entry.id   AF-R4MCF4-F1
#
_cell.length_a   1.000
_cell.length_b   1.000
_cell.length_c   1.000
_cell.angle_alpha   90.00
_cell.angle_beta   90.00
_cell.angle_gamma   90.00
#
_symmetry.space_group_name_H-M   'P 1'
#
loop_
_entity.id
_entity.type
_entity.pdbx_description
1 polymer ?
#
loop_
_entity_poly.entity_id
_entity_poly.type
_entity_poly.pdbx_seq_one_letter_code
_entity_poly.pdbx_strand_id
1 'polypeptide(L)' 'MTATIGFRPTEKDEQIIKAAMRSGERKSDVIRRALQLLEREVWIKQARTDAERLRDEDVSTEPDAW' A
#
# COMPACT_ATOMS: atom_id res chain seq x y z
N MET A 1 17.62 -1.75 7.01
CA MET A 1 17.74 -1.51 8.47
C MET A 1 16.36 -1.67 9.11
N THR A 2 16.25 -2.44 10.19
CA THR A 2 14.97 -2.66 10.89
C THR A 2 14.91 -1.79 12.14
N ALA A 3 14.01 -0.82 12.17
CA ALA A 3 13.71 -0.03 13.36
C ALA A 3 12.59 -0.71 14.17
N THR A 4 12.73 -0.74 15.50
CA THR A 4 11.68 -1.24 16.40
C THR A 4 10.65 -0.14 16.63
N ILE A 5 9.39 -0.41 16.29
CA ILE A 5 8.27 0.49 16.55
C ILE A 5 7.34 -0.17 17.57
N GLY A 6 7.00 0.56 18.63
CA GLY A 6 6.00 0.13 19.60
C GLY A 6 4.59 0.36 19.03
N PHE A 7 3.82 -0.71 18.87
CA PHE A 7 2.41 -0.64 18.48
C PHE A 7 1.54 -1.02 19.67
N ARG A 8 0.63 -0.12 20.07
CA ARG A 8 -0.35 -0.36 21.14
C ARG A 8 -1.73 -0.58 20.49
N PRO A 9 -2.11 -1.82 20.19
CA PRO A 9 -3.40 -2.11 19.56
C PRO A 9 -4.56 -1.74 20.48
N THR A 10 -5.60 -1.18 19.91
CA THR A 10 -6.93 -1.15 20.53
C THR A 10 -7.57 -2.54 20.46
N GLU A 11 -8.67 -2.74 21.20
CA GLU A 11 -9.43 -3.99 21.13
C GLU A 11 -9.90 -4.30 19.69
N LYS A 12 -10.32 -3.27 18.95
CA LYS A 12 -10.73 -3.40 17.55
C LYS A 12 -9.55 -3.83 16.66
N ASP A 13 -8.37 -3.26 16.86
CA ASP A 13 -7.19 -3.66 16.11
C ASP A 13 -6.83 -5.13 16.38
N GLU A 14 -6.96 -5.59 17.62
CA GLU A 14 -6.76 -7.01 17.95
C GLU A 14 -7.75 -7.93 17.25
N GLN A 15 -9.03 -7.54 17.18
CA GLN A 15 -10.05 -8.32 16.48
C GLN A 15 -9.72 -8.42 14.98
N ILE A 16 -9.33 -7.30 14.36
CA ILE A 16 -8.93 -7.26 12.94
C ILE A 16 -7.69 -8.14 12.72
N ILE A 17 -6.66 -8.01 13.57
CA ILE A 17 -5.44 -8.81 13.46
C ILE A 17 -5.76 -10.30 13.58
N LYS A 18 -6.57 -10.70 14.57
CA LYS A 18 -6.97 -12.10 14.77
C LYS A 18 -7.75 -12.65 13.58
N ALA A 19 -8.70 -11.88 13.05
CA ALA A 19 -9.49 -12.28 11.89
C ALA A 19 -8.66 -12.40 10.61
N ALA A 20 -7.64 -11.56 10.44
CA ALA A 20 -6.76 -11.56 9.28
C ALA A 20 -5.58 -12.55 9.38
N MET A 21 -5.35 -13.14 10.56
CA MET A 21 -4.20 -14.01 10.81
C MET A 21 -4.34 -15.34 10.06
N ARG A 22 -3.32 -15.72 9.30
CA ARG A 22 -3.24 -17.04 8.66
C ARG A 22 -2.43 -18.01 9.52
N SER A 23 -2.58 -19.31 9.26
CA SER A 23 -1.83 -20.35 9.97
C SER A 23 -0.32 -20.10 9.88
N GLY A 24 0.34 -20.05 11.03
CA GLY A 24 1.78 -19.80 11.14
C GLY A 24 2.23 -18.34 11.10
N GLU A 25 1.33 -17.37 10.89
CA GLU A 25 1.69 -15.95 10.89
C GLU A 25 1.86 -15.38 12.31
N ARG A 26 2.82 -14.46 12.49
CA ARG A 26 2.89 -13.61 13.69
C ARG A 26 2.07 -12.34 13.47
N LYS A 27 1.65 -11.69 14.56
CA LYS A 27 0.95 -10.38 14.49
C LYS A 27 1.72 -9.35 13.65
N SER A 28 3.05 -9.34 13.74
CA SER A 28 3.92 -8.46 12.93
C SER A 28 3.82 -8.71 11.44
N ASP A 29 3.57 -9.96 11.01
CA ASP A 29 3.45 -10.32 9.60
C ASP A 29 2.12 -9.85 9.04
N VAL A 30 1.05 -9.96 9.84
CA VAL A 30 -0.26 -9.39 9.52
C VAL A 30 -0.18 -7.87 9.37
N ILE A 31 0.49 -7.18 10.31
CA ILE A 31 0.68 -5.72 10.24
C ILE A 31 1.52 -5.35 9.01
N ARG A 32 2.58 -6.10 8.69
CA ARG A 32 3.39 -5.85 7.49
C ARG A 32 2.56 -5.99 6.21
N ARG A 33 1.71 -7.01 6.12
CA ARG A 33 0.80 -7.17 4.98
C ARG A 33 -0.23 -6.06 4.90
N ALA A 34 -0.77 -5.60 6.03
CA ALA A 34 -1.68 -4.46 6.06
C ALA A 34 -1.00 -3.18 5.53
N LEU A 35 0.26 -2.94 5.89
CA LEU A 35 1.03 -1.80 5.36
C LEU A 35 1.23 -1.88 3.83
N GLN A 36 1.48 -3.08 3.29
CA GLN A 36 1.59 -3.28 1.83
C GLN A 36 0.26 -3.02 1.10
N LEU A 37 -0.87 -3.34 1.74
CA LEU A 37 -2.19 -3.01 1.19
C LEU A 37 -2.42 -1.50 1.15
N LEU A 38 -2.04 -0.77 2.22
CA LEU A 38 -2.11 0.69 2.26
C LEU A 38 -1.20 1.34 1.20
N GLU A 39 0.01 0.83 1.01
CA GLU A 39 0.92 1.28 -0.05
C GLU A 39 0.28 1.14 -1.44
N ARG A 40 -0.37 0.00 -1.70
CA ARG A 40 -1.09 -0.22 -2.96
C ARG A 40 -2.26 0.75 -3.15
N GLU A 41 -3.00 1.07 -2.10
CA GLU A 41 -4.08 2.07 -2.17
C GLU A 41 -3.56 3.47 -2.51
N VAL A 42 -2.45 3.87 -1.89
CA VAL A 42 -1.77 5.13 -2.22
C VAL A 42 -1.33 5.14 -3.67
N TRP A 43 -0.73 4.04 -4.14
CA TRP A 43 -0.29 3.92 -5.53
C TRP A 43 -1.46 4.04 -6.52
N ILE A 44 -2.58 3.36 -6.27
CA ILE A 44 -3.78 3.45 -7.13
C ILE A 44 -4.32 4.89 -7.16
N LYS A 45 -4.37 5.56 -6.01
CA LYS A 45 -4.83 6.94 -5.93
C LYS A 45 -3.92 7.89 -6.70
N GLN A 46 -2.61 7.69 -6.61
CA GLN A 46 -1.63 8.47 -7.36
C GLN A 46 -1.76 8.20 -8.85
N ALA A 47 -1.79 6.93 -9.27
CA ALA A 47 -1.94 6.54 -10.67
C ALA A 47 -3.22 7.13 -11.30
N ARG A 48 -4.33 7.21 -10.56
CA ARG A 48 -5.55 7.87 -11.03
C ARG A 48 -5.35 9.38 -11.21
N THR A 49 -4.71 10.04 -10.25
CA THR A 49 -4.40 11.47 -10.33
C THR A 49 -3.49 11.76 -11.52
N ASP A 50 -2.49 10.92 -11.74
CA ASP A 50 -1.57 11.03 -12.87
C ASP A 50 -2.31 10.80 -14.18
N ALA A 51 -3.17 9.78 -14.29
CA ALA A 51 -3.98 9.57 -15.49
C ALA A 51 -4.93 10.74 -15.79
N GLU A 52 -5.50 11.38 -14.76
CA GLU A 52 -6.33 12.58 -14.92
C GLU A 52 -5.48 13.79 -15.39
N ARG A 53 -4.22 13.90 -14.93
CA ARG A 53 -3.29 14.96 -15.32
C ARG A 53 -2.73 14.78 -16.74
N LEU A 54 -2.40 13.56 -17.12
CA LEU A 54 -1.82 13.21 -18.43
C LEU A 54 -2.91 13.04 -19.51
N ARG A 55 -4.19 13.24 -19.16
CA ARG A 55 -5.32 13.13 -20.09
C ARG A 55 -5.20 14.03 -21.31
N ASP A 56 -4.63 15.21 -21.13
CA ASP A 56 -4.44 16.22 -22.17
C ASP A 56 -2.98 16.26 -22.69
N GLU A 57 -2.15 15.30 -22.28
CA GLU A 57 -0.77 15.19 -22.74
C GLU A 57 -0.73 14.45 -24.08
N ASP A 58 -0.26 15.16 -25.12
CA ASP A 58 -0.05 14.59 -26.45
C ASP A 58 1.32 13.93 -26.54
N VAL A 59 1.36 12.64 -26.23
CA VAL A 59 2.58 11.79 -26.29
C VAL A 59 3.05 11.56 -27.74
N SER A 60 2.26 11.95 -28.76
CA SER A 60 2.64 11.81 -30.17
C SER A 60 3.71 12.80 -30.63
N THR A 61 4.00 13.81 -29.82
CA THR A 61 5.00 14.85 -30.10
C THR A 61 6.43 14.48 -29.69
N GLU A 62 6.62 13.39 -28.94
CA GLU A 62 7.95 12.94 -28.51
C GLU A 62 8.53 11.93 -29.51
N PRO A 63 9.76 12.14 -30.02
CA PRO A 63 10.40 11.18 -30.90
C PRO A 63 10.67 9.88 -30.13
N ASP A 64 10.17 8.77 -30.69
CA ASP A 64 10.32 7.43 -30.15
C ASP A 64 11.83 7.09 -30.08
N ALA A 65 12.39 7.11 -28.87
CA ALA A 65 13.80 6.88 -28.62
C ALA A 65 14.03 5.42 -28.22
N TRP A 66 13.92 4.51 -29.19
CA TRP A 66 14.32 3.10 -29.06
C TRP A 66 15.39 2.71 -30.08
#